data_AF-A0A5B7IIN3-F1
#
_entry.id   AF-A0A5B7IIN3-F1
#
_cell.length_a   1.000
_cell.length_b   1.000
_cell.length_c   1.000
_cell.angle_alpha   90.00
_cell.angle_beta   90.00
_cell.angle_gamma   90.00
#
_symmetry.space_group_name_H-M   'P 1'
#
loop_
_entity.id
_entity.type
_entity.pdbx_description
1 polymer ?
#
loop_
_entity_poly.entity_id
_entity_poly.type
_entity_poly.pdbx_seq_one_letter_code
_entity_poly.pdbx_strand_id
1 'polypeptide(L)' 'MKTNDIRWNWEKFLITRSGKPYMRYDPNTRPQDIRNDIMFLLQQDT' A
#
# COMPACT_ATOMS: atom_id res chain seq x y z
N MET A 1 9.46 -19.95 0.29
CA MET A 1 8.99 -18.63 0.73
C MET A 1 7.59 -18.77 1.29
N LYS A 2 7.37 -18.29 2.51
CA LYS A 2 6.03 -18.16 3.06
C LYS A 2 5.32 -17.02 2.32
N THR A 3 4.00 -17.10 2.18
CA THR A 3 3.20 -16.09 1.48
C THR A 3 3.45 -14.66 1.98
N ASN A 4 3.85 -14.52 3.24
CA ASN A 4 4.05 -13.24 3.92
C ASN A 4 5.47 -12.67 3.84
N ASP A 5 6.47 -13.45 3.39
CA ASP A 5 7.85 -12.96 3.26
C ASP A 5 7.90 -11.78 2.28
N ILE A 6 8.73 -10.77 2.56
CA ILE A 6 9.02 -9.70 1.58
C ILE A 6 9.77 -10.35 0.43
N ARG A 7 9.20 -10.26 -0.77
CA ARG A 7 9.62 -11.06 -1.92
C ARG A 7 10.78 -10.43 -2.67
N TRP A 8 10.79 -9.10 -2.76
CA TRP A 8 11.82 -8.38 -3.50
C TRP A 8 11.94 -6.92 -3.04
N ASN A 9 12.98 -6.25 -3.53
CA ASN A 9 13.13 -4.81 -3.40
C ASN A 9 11.91 -4.10 -4.01
N TRP A 10 11.49 -3.00 -3.38
CA TRP A 10 10.38 -2.15 -3.81
C TRP A 10 8.97 -2.68 -3.58
N GLU A 11 8.76 -3.67 -2.70
CA GLU A 11 7.43 -3.85 -2.12
C GLU A 11 6.99 -2.61 -1.34
N LYS A 12 5.69 -2.32 -1.37
CA LYS A 12 5.13 -1.08 -0.80
C LYS A 12 3.96 -1.44 0.11
N PHE A 13 3.84 -0.75 1.22
CA PHE A 13 2.74 -0.91 2.18
C PHE A 13 2.08 0.44 2.39
N LEU A 14 0.77 0.51 2.15
CA LEU A 14 -0.03 1.69 2.46
C LEU A 14 -0.69 1.49 3.82
N ILE A 15 -0.47 2.45 4.72
CA ILE A 15 -0.95 2.43 6.09
C ILE A 15 -1.96 3.57 6.26
N THR A 16 -3.10 3.29 6.91
CA THR A 16 -4.12 4.29 7.20
C THR A 16 -3.64 5.28 8.28
N ARG A 17 -4.32 6.43 8.41
CA ARG A 17 -4.05 7.39 9.49
C ARG A 17 -4.23 6.81 10.89
N SER A 18 -5.11 5.81 11.05
CA SER A 18 -5.28 5.06 12.30
C SER A 18 -4.16 4.05 12.59
N GLY A 19 -3.11 4.00 11.76
CA GLY A 19 -1.97 3.12 11.92
C GLY A 19 -2.24 1.66 11.51
N LYS A 20 -3.33 1.38 10.80
CA LYS A 20 -3.67 0.02 10.34
C LYS A 20 -3.20 -0.22 8.90
N PRO A 21 -2.68 -1.41 8.56
CA PRO A 21 -2.38 -1.75 7.17
C PRO A 21 -3.63 -1.70 6.30
N TYR A 22 -3.55 -1.01 5.17
CA TYR A 22 -4.62 -0.96 4.17
C TYR A 22 -4.35 -1.94 3.03
N MET A 23 -3.16 -1.84 2.41
CA MET A 23 -2.82 -2.62 1.22
C MET A 23 -1.30 -2.89 1.14
N ARG A 24 -0.94 -4.03 0.57
CA ARG A 24 0.44 -4.41 0.19
C ARG A 24 0.51 -4.51 -1.33
N TYR A 25 1.46 -3.82 -1.93
CA TYR A 25 1.65 -3.76 -3.38
C TYR A 25 2.89 -4.54 -3.81
N ASP A 26 2.77 -5.24 -4.94
CA ASP A 26 3.87 -5.95 -5.59
C ASP A 26 5.01 -4.98 -5.96
N PRO A 27 6.28 -5.43 -5.99
CA PRO A 27 7.41 -4.62 -6.42
C PRO A 27 7.19 -3.83 -7.71
N ASN A 28 6.53 -4.45 -8.69
CA ASN A 28 6.33 -3.88 -10.02
C ASN A 28 5.18 -2.86 -10.07
N THR A 29 4.39 -2.75 -9.00
CA THR A 29 3.32 -1.74 -8.92
C THR A 29 3.92 -0.36 -9.00
N ARG A 30 3.51 0.42 -10.00
CA ARG A 30 4.05 1.76 -10.20
C ARG A 30 3.39 2.74 -9.22
N PRO A 31 4.11 3.77 -8.77
CA PRO A 31 3.55 4.75 -7.82
C PRO A 31 2.26 5.42 -8.32
N GLN A 32 2.09 5.62 -9.63
CA GLN A 32 0.87 6.24 -10.17
C GLN A 32 -0.37 5.38 -9.93
N ASP A 33 -0.20 4.05 -9.95
CA ASP A 33 -1.30 3.10 -9.77
C ASP A 33 -1.80 3.08 -8.31
N ILE A 34 -0.97 3.53 -7.35
CA ILE A 34 -1.30 3.64 -5.91
C ILE A 34 -2.05 4.94 -5.59
N ARG A 35 -2.04 5.92 -6.51
CA ARG A 35 -2.57 7.27 -6.28
C ARG A 35 -4.03 7.26 -5.85
N ASN A 36 -4.86 6.43 -6.48
CA ASN A 36 -6.30 6.39 -6.19
C ASN A 36 -6.58 5.91 -4.76
N ASP A 37 -5.82 4.91 -4.28
CA ASP A 37 -5.93 4.39 -2.92
C ASP A 37 -5.54 5.46 -1.88
N ILE A 38 -4.48 6.23 -2.16
CA ILE A 38 -4.06 7.35 -1.31
C ILE A 38 -5.16 8.42 -1.25
N MET A 39 -5.70 8.82 -2.41
CA MET A 39 -6.77 9.82 -2.48
C MET A 39 -8.04 9.35 -1.76
N PHE A 40 -8.38 8.07 -1.90
CA PHE A 40 -9.50 7.47 -1.18
C PHE A 40 -9.29 7.57 0.33
N LEU A 41 -8.12 7.18 0.85
CA LEU A 41 -7.84 7.24 2.29
C LEU A 41 -7.84 8.67 2.83
N LEU A 42 -7.37 9.66 2.05
CA LEU A 42 -7.42 11.07 2.46
C LEU A 42 -8.85 11.62 2.56
N GLN A 43 -9.80 11.08 1.80
CA GLN A 43 -11.22 11.49 1.85
C GLN A 43 -11.97 10.89 3.04
N GLN A 44 -11.53 9.74 3.57
CA GLN A 44 -12.16 9.07 4.72
C GLN A 44 -11.97 9.82 6.05
N ASP A 45 -11.09 10.82 6.08
CA ASP A 45 -10.79 11.64 7.26
C ASP A 45 -11.69 12.90 7.38
N THR A 46 -12.84 12.92 6.69
CA THR A 46 -13.83 14.00 6.77
C THR A 46 -15.02 13.62 7.64
#